data_AF-A0A7Z1N7U5-F1
#
_entry.id   AF-A0A7Z1N7U5-F1
#
_cell.length_a   1.000
_cell.length_b   1.000
_cell.length_c   1.000
_cell.angle_alpha   90.00
_cell.angle_beta   90.00
_cell.angle_gamma   90.00
#
_symmetry.space_group_name_H-M   'P 1'
#
loop_
_entity.id
_entity.type
_entity.pdbx_description
1 polymer ?
#
loop_
_entity_poly.entity_id
_entity_poly.type
_entity_poly.pdbx_seq_one_letter_code
_entity_poly.pdbx_strand_id
1 'polypeptide(L)'
;MINLFENYNQETQELHQSLKRAGYNHFTIVINDDGFLPDDVTSPYRFFTAYQIYEDDTPAFFNDIDTPPFWEIKGDATMATITDMGELRGKIFYKEHYKTRVVSHVEWLDSKQRLRSVDYYTKEGFKFAETVYDLLG
;
A
#
# COMPACT_ATOMS: atom_id res chain seq x y z
N MET A 1 14.82 -24.69 -4.33
CA MET A 1 13.47 -24.61 -4.91
C MET A 1 12.87 -23.27 -4.49
N ILE A 2 11.97 -22.69 -5.29
CA ILE A 2 11.31 -21.41 -4.99
C ILE A 2 9.81 -21.59 -4.84
N ASN A 3 9.16 -20.69 -4.11
CA ASN A 3 7.72 -20.48 -4.20
C ASN A 3 7.47 -19.25 -5.07
N LEU A 4 6.55 -19.36 -6.03
CA LEU A 4 6.14 -18.25 -6.88
C LEU A 4 4.63 -18.10 -6.80
N PHE A 5 4.17 -16.95 -6.30
CA PHE A 5 2.75 -16.64 -6.17
C PHE A 5 2.40 -15.40 -7.00
N GLU A 6 1.19 -15.37 -7.54
CA GLU A 6 0.71 -14.21 -8.29
C GLU A 6 0.35 -13.06 -7.35
N ASN A 7 -0.43 -13.35 -6.30
CA ASN A 7 -0.87 -12.39 -5.27
C ASN A 7 -0.58 -12.95 -3.87
N TYR A 8 -0.54 -12.09 -2.85
CA TYR A 8 -0.32 -12.51 -1.46
C TYR A 8 -1.58 -12.38 -0.58
N ASN A 9 -2.67 -12.99 -1.04
CA ASN A 9 -3.95 -13.07 -0.34
C ASN A 9 -3.95 -14.10 0.81
N GLN A 10 -5.07 -14.23 1.51
CA GLN A 10 -5.22 -15.14 2.64
C GLN A 10 -4.91 -16.59 2.27
N GLU A 11 -5.41 -17.07 1.12
CA GLU A 11 -5.19 -18.45 0.66
C GLU A 11 -3.70 -18.73 0.43
N THR A 12 -2.99 -17.77 -0.17
CA THR A 12 -1.54 -17.87 -0.40
C THR A 12 -0.76 -17.82 0.91
N GLN A 13 -1.20 -16.99 1.86
CA GLN A 13 -0.60 -16.92 3.20
C GLN A 13 -0.74 -18.26 3.93
N GLU A 14 -1.91 -18.89 3.89
CA GLU A 14 -2.17 -20.20 4.52
C GLU A 14 -1.29 -21.29 3.91
N LEU A 15 -1.17 -21.32 2.58
CA LEU A 15 -0.26 -22.25 1.89
C LEU A 15 1.20 -22.00 2.28
N HIS A 16 1.65 -20.74 2.25
CA HIS A 16 3.02 -20.38 2.61
C HIS A 16 3.36 -20.81 4.05
N GLN A 17 2.47 -20.56 5.00
CA GLN A 17 2.63 -20.99 6.38
C GLN A 17 2.64 -22.52 6.52
N SER A 18 1.80 -23.23 5.76
CA SER A 18 1.76 -24.70 5.76
C SER A 18 3.07 -25.30 5.25
N LEU A 19 3.63 -24.75 4.16
CA LEU A 19 4.91 -25.17 3.62
C LEU A 19 6.05 -24.95 4.62
N LYS A 20 6.10 -23.78 5.27
CA LYS A 20 7.10 -23.49 6.32
C LYS A 20 7.00 -24.46 7.49
N ARG A 21 5.79 -24.76 7.97
CA ARG A 21 5.56 -25.72 9.07
C ARG A 21 5.98 -27.15 8.70
N ALA A 22 5.85 -27.52 7.43
CA ALA A 22 6.33 -28.80 6.92
C ALA A 22 7.86 -28.86 6.69
N GLY A 23 8.58 -27.78 6.98
CA GLY A 23 10.04 -27.69 6.81
C GLY A 23 10.50 -27.15 5.45
N TYR A 24 9.58 -26.71 4.58
CA TYR A 24 9.90 -26.15 3.27
C TYR A 24 10.13 -24.63 3.35
N ASN A 25 11.34 -24.23 3.77
CA ASN A 25 11.77 -22.83 3.81
C ASN A 25 12.35 -22.38 2.46
N HIS A 26 11.53 -22.38 1.42
CA HIS A 26 11.93 -21.94 0.09
C HIS A 26 11.96 -20.41 -0.01
N PHE A 27 12.77 -19.89 -0.93
CA PHE A 27 12.72 -18.49 -1.31
C PHE A 27 11.37 -18.18 -1.96
N THR A 28 10.60 -17.25 -1.39
CA THR A 28 9.22 -16.96 -1.80
C THR A 28 9.14 -15.61 -2.52
N ILE A 29 8.59 -15.63 -3.73
CA ILE A 29 8.43 -14.47 -4.61
C ILE A 29 6.94 -14.28 -4.90
N VAL A 30 6.48 -13.03 -4.82
CA VAL A 30 5.14 -12.61 -5.24
C VAL A 30 5.26 -11.66 -6.43
N ILE A 31 4.41 -11.87 -7.45
CA ILE A 31 4.39 -11.02 -8.64
C ILE A 31 3.73 -9.67 -8.34
N ASN A 32 2.51 -9.67 -7.80
CA ASN A 32 1.76 -8.45 -7.47
C ASN A 32 2.05 -8.04 -6.03
N ASP A 33 2.87 -7.02 -5.87
CA ASP A 33 3.21 -6.44 -4.58
C ASP A 33 2.16 -5.42 -4.15
N ASP A 34 1.59 -5.62 -2.96
CA ASP A 34 0.61 -4.72 -2.37
C ASP A 34 1.23 -3.74 -1.36
N GLY A 35 2.56 -3.77 -1.18
CA GLY A 35 3.31 -2.96 -0.22
C GLY A 35 3.39 -3.54 1.20
N PHE A 36 2.66 -4.63 1.51
CA PHE A 36 2.54 -5.19 2.85
C PHE A 36 3.01 -6.65 2.96
N LEU A 37 3.87 -7.08 2.04
CA LEU A 37 4.47 -8.40 2.08
C LEU A 37 5.25 -8.64 3.40
N PRO A 38 5.17 -9.85 3.99
CA PRO A 38 6.01 -10.25 5.13
C PRO A 38 7.51 -10.18 4.80
N ASP A 39 8.36 -10.10 5.83
CA ASP A 39 9.81 -9.92 5.65
C ASP A 39 10.51 -11.08 4.93
N ASP A 40 9.92 -12.27 5.00
CA ASP A 40 10.42 -13.49 4.33
C ASP A 40 9.89 -13.67 2.90
N VAL A 41 9.14 -12.69 2.39
CA VAL A 41 8.57 -12.68 1.04
C VAL A 41 9.04 -11.45 0.29
N THR A 42 9.44 -11.62 -0.97
CA THR A 42 9.88 -10.51 -1.83
C THR A 42 9.06 -10.42 -3.10
N SER A 43 9.21 -9.31 -3.83
CA SER A 43 8.67 -9.11 -5.17
C SER A 43 9.77 -8.56 -6.09
N PRO A 44 9.65 -8.72 -7.41
CA PRO A 44 10.55 -8.05 -8.34
C PRO A 44 10.57 -6.53 -8.13
N TYR A 45 9.41 -5.93 -7.86
CA TYR A 45 9.29 -4.49 -7.61
C TYR A 45 10.12 -4.07 -6.39
N ARG A 46 9.87 -4.69 -5.23
CA ARG A 46 10.60 -4.41 -3.98
C ARG A 46 12.10 -4.62 -4.12
N PHE A 47 12.50 -5.67 -4.84
CA PHE A 47 13.90 -6.00 -5.06
C PHE A 47 14.64 -4.89 -5.84
N PHE A 48 14.02 -4.34 -6.88
CA PHE A 48 14.65 -3.31 -7.72
C PHE A 48 14.46 -1.88 -7.21
N THR A 49 13.39 -1.58 -6.46
CA THR A 49 13.20 -0.24 -5.88
C THR A 49 14.24 0.07 -4.80
N ALA A 50 14.76 -0.95 -4.11
CA ALA A 50 15.90 -0.87 -3.19
C ALA A 50 15.88 0.34 -2.23
N TYR A 51 14.69 0.74 -1.76
CA TYR A 51 14.55 1.78 -0.76
C TYR A 51 15.18 1.31 0.56
N GLN A 52 15.88 2.23 1.25
CA GLN A 52 16.53 1.93 2.51
C GLN A 52 15.47 1.88 3.61
N ILE A 53 15.34 0.71 4.22
CA ILE A 53 14.46 0.49 5.37
C ILE A 53 15.31 0.62 6.63
N TYR A 54 14.93 1.53 7.51
CA TYR A 54 15.52 1.74 8.83
C TYR A 54 14.65 1.08 9.91
N GLU A 55 15.23 0.77 11.08
CA GLU A 55 14.49 0.15 12.19
C GLU A 55 13.35 1.03 12.72
N ASP A 56 13.48 2.36 12.58
CA ASP A 56 12.50 3.35 13.02
C ASP A 56 11.43 3.67 11.97
N ASP A 57 11.49 3.05 10.78
CA ASP A 57 10.49 3.29 9.73
C ASP A 57 9.15 2.68 10.14
N THR A 58 8.09 3.49 10.06
CA THR A 58 6.74 3.10 10.44
C THR A 58 5.75 3.31 9.31
N PRO A 59 4.72 2.46 9.19
CA PRO A 59 3.68 2.67 8.20
C PRO A 59 3.05 4.05 8.33
N ALA A 60 2.76 4.69 7.20
CA ALA A 60 2.12 6.00 7.17
C ALA A 60 0.74 5.93 7.85
N PHE A 61 0.53 6.77 8.86
CA PHE A 61 -0.79 7.00 9.43
C PHE A 61 -1.58 7.94 8.52
N PHE A 62 -2.91 7.93 8.63
CA PHE A 62 -3.77 8.65 7.68
C PHE A 62 -3.47 10.15 7.54
N ASN A 63 -2.92 10.80 8.58
CA ASN A 63 -2.55 12.22 8.58
C ASN A 63 -1.06 12.47 8.28
N ASP A 64 -0.27 11.43 8.00
CA ASP A 64 1.13 11.55 7.58
C ASP A 64 1.26 11.70 6.05
N ILE A 65 0.13 11.65 5.33
CA ILE A 65 0.11 11.80 3.88
C ILE A 65 0.45 13.24 3.49
N ASP A 66 1.49 13.36 2.66
CA ASP A 66 1.92 14.64 2.10
C ASP A 66 0.79 15.27 1.30
N THR A 67 0.38 16.45 1.74
CA THR A 67 -0.67 17.26 1.10
C THR A 67 -0.18 18.68 0.89
N PRO A 68 -0.70 19.40 -0.12
CA PRO A 68 -0.44 20.82 -0.26
C PRO A 68 -0.78 21.60 1.02
N PRO A 69 -0.10 22.73 1.28
CA PRO A 69 -0.32 23.52 2.48
C PRO A 69 -1.80 23.86 2.70
N PHE A 70 -2.24 23.76 3.96
CA PHE A 70 -3.60 24.08 4.43
C PHE A 70 -4.72 23.14 3.97
N TRP A 71 -4.40 22.08 3.22
CA TRP A 71 -5.39 21.04 2.93
C TRP A 71 -5.71 20.27 4.20
N GLU A 72 -6.97 19.87 4.33
CA GLU A 72 -7.48 19.21 5.52
C GLU A 72 -7.63 17.71 5.27
N ILE A 73 -7.08 16.90 6.18
CA ILE A 73 -7.29 15.45 6.21
C ILE A 73 -8.28 15.10 7.32
N LYS A 74 -9.39 14.46 6.95
CA LYS A 74 -10.43 13.99 7.87
C LYS A 74 -10.65 12.49 7.72
N GLY A 75 -10.45 11.74 8.80
CA GLY A 75 -10.57 10.28 8.81
C GLY A 75 -11.58 9.73 9.80
N ASP A 76 -12.26 8.66 9.40
CA ASP A 76 -13.06 7.81 10.28
C ASP A 76 -12.35 6.46 10.53
N ALA A 77 -13.09 5.43 10.94
CA ALA A 77 -12.54 4.09 11.19
C ALA A 77 -12.25 3.30 9.91
N THR A 78 -12.87 3.68 8.79
CA THR A 78 -12.86 2.95 7.51
C THR A 78 -12.02 3.62 6.44
N MET A 79 -12.04 4.95 6.35
CA MET A 79 -11.28 5.71 5.36
C MET A 79 -10.99 7.13 5.85
N ALA A 80 -10.14 7.85 5.11
CA ALA A 80 -9.99 9.29 5.26
C ALA A 80 -10.17 10.03 3.93
N THR A 81 -10.39 11.34 4.05
CA THR A 81 -10.62 12.24 2.93
C THR A 81 -9.67 13.41 3.03
N ILE A 82 -9.22 13.89 1.87
CA ILE A 82 -8.36 15.05 1.72
C ILE A 82 -9.20 16.13 1.04
N THR A 83 -9.28 17.31 1.65
CA THR A 83 -10.11 18.41 1.15
C THR A 83 -9.34 19.73 1.09
N ASP A 84 -9.71 20.56 0.12
CA ASP A 84 -9.19 21.90 -0.10
C ASP A 84 -10.37 22.88 -0.02
N MET A 85 -10.41 23.70 1.03
CA MET A 85 -11.53 24.63 1.28
C MET A 85 -12.92 23.94 1.24
N GLY A 86 -12.99 22.67 1.66
CA GLY A 86 -14.20 21.84 1.65
C GLY A 86 -14.45 21.08 0.34
N GLU A 87 -13.67 21.30 -0.71
CA GLU A 87 -13.73 20.50 -1.94
C GLU A 87 -12.94 19.20 -1.78
N LEU A 88 -13.54 18.05 -2.15
CA LEU A 88 -12.85 16.77 -2.11
C LEU A 88 -11.73 16.73 -3.17
N ARG A 89 -10.52 16.40 -2.71
CA ARG A 89 -9.30 16.29 -3.53
C ARG A 89 -8.71 14.89 -3.52
N GLY A 90 -8.97 14.11 -2.49
CA GLY A 90 -8.50 12.73 -2.44
C GLY A 90 -9.18 11.90 -1.37
N LYS A 91 -8.98 10.59 -1.48
CA LYS A 91 -9.47 9.58 -0.54
C LYS A 91 -8.32 8.68 -0.12
N ILE A 92 -8.20 8.45 1.17
CA ILE A 92 -7.17 7.62 1.77
C ILE A 92 -7.84 6.32 2.20
N PHE A 93 -7.33 5.21 1.69
CA PHE A 93 -7.82 3.88 1.99
C PHE A 93 -6.87 3.18 2.96
N TYR A 94 -7.43 2.58 3.99
CA TYR A 94 -6.65 1.87 5.00
C TYR A 94 -6.33 0.44 4.58
N LYS A 95 -5.22 -0.10 5.10
CA LYS A 95 -4.90 -1.50 4.93
C LYS A 95 -5.78 -2.36 5.83
N GLU A 96 -6.67 -3.14 5.21
CA GLU A 96 -7.52 -4.11 5.91
C GLU A 96 -6.67 -5.16 6.66
N HIS A 97 -7.16 -5.59 7.82
CA HIS A 97 -6.54 -6.64 8.65
C HIS A 97 -5.08 -6.43 9.05
N TYR A 98 -4.58 -5.20 9.04
CA TYR A 98 -3.19 -4.89 9.39
C TYR A 98 -3.06 -4.14 10.73
N LYS A 99 -3.21 -2.82 10.70
CA LYS A 99 -3.20 -1.93 11.87
C LYS A 99 -4.22 -0.82 11.63
N THR A 100 -4.70 -0.19 12.70
CA THR A 100 -5.73 0.85 12.60
C THR A 100 -5.24 2.05 11.81
N ARG A 101 -6.00 2.44 10.77
CA ARG A 101 -5.78 3.64 9.94
C ARG A 101 -4.38 3.77 9.32
N VAL A 102 -3.71 2.64 9.08
CA VAL A 102 -2.50 2.58 8.28
C VAL A 102 -2.89 2.70 6.81
N VAL A 103 -2.24 3.59 6.08
CA VAL A 103 -2.56 3.88 4.68
C VAL A 103 -2.07 2.74 3.78
N SER A 104 -2.97 2.24 2.94
CA SER A 104 -2.67 1.31 1.85
C SER A 104 -2.44 2.08 0.54
N HIS A 105 -3.39 2.94 0.19
CA HIS A 105 -3.30 3.78 -0.99
C HIS A 105 -4.11 5.06 -0.86
N VAL A 106 -3.78 6.05 -1.69
CA VAL A 106 -4.47 7.35 -1.77
C VAL A 106 -4.93 7.56 -3.20
N GLU A 107 -6.23 7.71 -3.38
CA GLU A 107 -6.84 8.15 -4.63
C GLU A 107 -6.84 9.68 -4.71
N TRP A 108 -6.29 10.24 -5.78
CA TRP A 108 -6.33 11.67 -6.06
C TRP A 108 -7.36 12.01 -7.14
N LEU A 109 -8.17 13.03 -6.87
CA LEU A 109 -9.29 13.44 -7.71
C LEU A 109 -9.03 14.81 -8.34
N ASP A 110 -9.52 15.00 -9.56
CA ASP A 110 -9.58 16.33 -10.16
C ASP A 110 -10.78 17.15 -9.66
N SER A 111 -10.87 18.41 -10.07
CA SER A 111 -11.97 19.32 -9.70
C SER A 111 -13.36 18.84 -10.14
N LYS A 112 -13.46 17.87 -11.06
CA LYS A 112 -14.70 17.22 -11.49
C LYS A 112 -14.95 15.88 -10.78
N GLN A 113 -14.23 15.59 -9.71
CA GLN A 113 -14.33 14.36 -8.92
C GLN A 113 -13.98 13.09 -9.72
N ARG A 114 -13.09 13.21 -10.72
CA ARG A 114 -12.59 12.07 -11.49
C ARG A 114 -11.24 11.62 -10.95
N LEU A 115 -11.05 10.31 -10.85
CA LEU A 115 -9.79 9.70 -10.44
C LEU A 115 -8.67 10.04 -11.42
N ARG A 116 -7.53 10.51 -10.90
CA ARG A 116 -6.36 10.90 -11.69
C ARG A 116 -5.13 10.09 -11.39
N SER A 117 -4.87 9.84 -10.12
CA SER A 117 -3.77 8.98 -9.72
C SER A 117 -4.11 8.22 -8.46
N VAL A 118 -3.39 7.11 -8.27
CA VAL A 118 -3.42 6.31 -7.05
C VAL A 118 -1.99 6.13 -6.58
N ASP A 119 -1.72 6.59 -5.36
CA ASP A 119 -0.44 6.44 -4.69
C ASP A 119 -0.50 5.21 -3.79
N TYR A 120 0.46 4.30 -3.92
CA TYR A 120 0.52 3.09 -3.11
C TYR A 120 1.62 3.18 -2.07
N TYR A 121 1.31 2.78 -0.84
CA TYR A 121 2.19 2.88 0.32
C TYR A 121 2.62 1.51 0.82
N THR A 122 3.83 1.42 1.36
CA THR A 122 4.35 0.20 1.98
C THR A 122 4.07 0.14 3.47
N LYS A 123 4.29 -1.03 4.08
CA LYS A 123 4.26 -1.22 5.53
C LYS A 123 5.33 -0.43 6.29
N GLU A 124 6.34 0.09 5.59
CA GLU A 124 7.38 0.98 6.14
C GLU A 124 7.07 2.47 5.89
N GLY A 125 5.94 2.81 5.24
CA GLY A 125 5.47 4.18 5.07
C GLY A 125 5.88 4.88 3.78
N PHE A 126 6.60 4.19 2.88
CA PHE A 126 7.03 4.78 1.61
C PHE A 126 5.93 4.74 0.55
N LYS A 127 5.75 5.84 -0.20
CA LYS A 127 5.05 5.81 -1.50
C LYS A 127 5.95 5.09 -2.52
N PHE A 128 5.65 3.83 -2.83
CA PHE A 128 6.52 3.00 -3.68
C PHE A 128 6.05 2.91 -5.13
N ALA A 129 4.78 3.19 -5.40
CA ALA A 129 4.21 3.16 -6.74
C ALA A 129 3.14 4.24 -6.92
N GLU A 130 2.93 4.63 -8.17
CA GLU A 130 1.87 5.55 -8.59
C GLU A 130 1.24 5.02 -9.89
N THR A 131 -0.07 4.88 -9.91
CA THR A 131 -0.84 4.62 -11.13
C THR A 131 -1.50 5.91 -11.58
N VAL A 132 -1.29 6.32 -12.83
CA VAL A 132 -1.89 7.53 -13.41
C VAL A 132 -2.95 7.14 -14.43
N TYR A 133 -4.13 7.76 -14.34
CA TYR A 133 -5.28 7.49 -15.20
C TYR A 133 -5.44 8.57 -16.27
N ASP A 134 -5.51 8.15 -17.53
CA ASP A 134 -6.00 9.02 -18.60
C ASP A 134 -7.52 9.18 -18.45
N LEU A 135 -8.01 10.40 -18.69
CA LEU A 135 -9.43 10.69 -18.73
C LEU A 135 -10.13 10.15 -19.97
N LEU A 136 -9.36 9.86 -21.01
CA LEU A 136 -9.92 9.44 -22.30
C LEU A 136 -10.18 7.94 -22.36
N GLY A 137 -9.59 7.14 -21.46
CA GLY A 137 -9.62 5.69 -21.50
C GLY A 137 -8.64 5.12 -22.51
#